data_AF-A0A3D0SWE2-F1
#
_entry.id   AF-A0A3D0SWE2-F1
#
_cell.length_a   1.000
_cell.length_b   1.000
_cell.length_c   1.000
_cell.angle_alpha   90.00
_cell.angle_beta   90.00
_cell.angle_gamma   90.00
#
_symmetry.space_group_name_H-M   'P 1'
#
loop_
_entity.id
_entity.type
_entity.pdbx_description
1 polymer ?
#
loop_
_entity_poly.entity_id
_entity_poly.type
_entity_poly.pdbx_seq_one_letter_code
_entity_poly.pdbx_strand_id
1 'polypeptide(L)'
;DLMLPDLDGLTICQKLRGGGEYVPILMLTAKSSEIDRVLGLELGADDYLTKPFSFPELLARVKALLRRAEALSSNRDTPIGQEHITRGPLVIETGKRRVTLAGQELALTAKEFDLLLHFARHPGRVFSRGQLLDQVWGYGHEGYE
;
A
#
# COMPACT_ATOMS: atom_id res chain seq x y z
N ASP A 1 4.43 18.38 -6.51
CA ASP A 1 5.11 19.08 -7.62
C ASP A 1 6.24 19.91 -7.02
N LEU A 2 7.28 20.24 -7.78
CA LEU A 2 8.31 21.20 -7.37
C LEU A 2 7.77 22.63 -7.49
N MET A 3 7.12 22.93 -8.61
CA MET A 3 6.63 24.27 -8.94
C MET A 3 5.28 24.57 -8.27
N LEU A 4 5.24 24.54 -6.94
CA LEU A 4 4.06 24.93 -6.17
C LEU A 4 4.03 26.45 -5.95
N PRO A 5 2.84 27.07 -5.88
CA PRO A 5 2.70 28.53 -5.87
C PRO A 5 3.24 29.20 -4.61
N ASP A 6 3.08 28.58 -3.43
CA ASP A 6 3.44 29.21 -2.15
C ASP A 6 4.78 28.72 -1.61
N LEU A 7 4.95 27.40 -1.52
CA LEU A 7 6.13 26.75 -0.98
C LEU A 7 6.64 25.70 -1.95
N ASP A 8 7.90 25.83 -2.36
CA ASP A 8 8.54 24.90 -3.28
C ASP A 8 8.50 23.45 -2.75
N GLY A 9 8.29 22.51 -3.67
CA GLY A 9 8.13 21.10 -3.36
C GLY A 9 9.35 20.48 -2.66
N LEU A 10 10.57 20.97 -2.94
CA LEU A 10 11.76 20.49 -2.23
C LEU A 10 11.73 20.90 -0.76
N THR A 11 11.29 22.12 -0.48
CA THR A 11 11.17 22.62 0.90
C THR A 11 10.12 21.83 1.68
N ILE A 12 9.01 21.45 1.04
CA ILE A 12 8.00 20.57 1.64
C ILE A 12 8.60 19.19 1.94
N CYS A 13 9.34 18.61 0.97
CA CYS A 13 9.99 17.31 1.13
C CYS A 13 10.93 17.28 2.33
N GLN A 14 11.79 18.30 2.46
CA GLN A 14 12.70 18.45 3.61
C GLN A 14 11.95 18.53 4.94
N LYS A 15 10.88 19.33 5.00
CA LYS A 15 10.05 19.44 6.22
C LYS A 15 9.39 18.12 6.61
N LEU A 16 8.86 17.38 5.64
CA LEU A 16 8.24 16.07 5.88
C LEU A 16 9.27 15.05 6.40
N ARG A 17 10.51 15.08 5.91
CA ARG A 17 11.59 14.22 6.40
C ARG A 17 12.05 14.56 7.82
N GLY A 18 11.83 15.79 8.27
CA GLY A 18 12.04 16.18 9.67
C GLY A 18 10.94 15.69 10.62
N GLY A 19 9.78 15.25 10.11
CA GLY A 19 8.71 14.64 10.90
C GLY A 19 9.00 13.17 11.15
N GLY A 20 8.90 12.70 12.41
CA GLY A 20 9.36 11.37 12.83
C GLY A 20 8.66 10.14 12.21
N GLU A 21 7.70 10.31 11.29
CA GLU A 21 7.04 9.22 10.57
C GLU A 21 7.49 9.16 9.11
N TYR A 22 7.80 7.95 8.63
CA TYR A 22 8.15 7.73 7.24
C TYR A 22 6.91 7.81 6.35
N VAL A 23 6.85 8.82 5.49
CA VAL A 23 5.82 8.98 4.46
C VAL A 23 6.49 8.83 3.09
N PRO A 24 6.03 7.94 2.19
CA PRO A 24 6.57 7.84 0.84
C PRO A 24 6.30 9.11 0.03
N ILE A 25 7.32 9.66 -0.63
CA ILE A 25 7.25 10.90 -1.41
C ILE A 25 7.59 10.62 -2.87
N LEU A 26 6.61 10.79 -3.76
CA LEU A 26 6.81 10.83 -5.21
C LEU A 26 6.78 12.29 -5.68
N MET A 27 7.88 12.76 -6.29
CA MET A 27 7.89 14.06 -6.95
C MET A 27 7.33 13.94 -8.36
N LEU A 28 6.33 14.75 -8.68
CA LEU A 28 5.68 14.79 -9.99
C LEU A 28 5.78 16.20 -10.56
N THR A 29 6.60 16.43 -11.59
CA THR A 29 6.95 17.80 -12.03
C THR A 29 7.34 17.91 -13.50
N ALA A 30 7.30 19.11 -14.07
CA ALA A 30 7.79 19.38 -15.44
C ALA A 30 9.32 19.53 -15.51
N LYS A 31 10.00 19.67 -14.37
CA LYS A 31 11.46 19.74 -14.28
C LYS A 31 12.08 18.38 -14.60
N SER A 32 12.64 18.25 -15.79
CA SER A 32 13.17 16.99 -16.32
C SER A 32 14.68 16.92 -16.41
N SER A 33 15.39 17.95 -15.96
CA SER A 33 16.85 17.90 -15.96
C SER A 33 17.36 16.82 -15.01
N GLU A 34 18.50 16.23 -15.34
CA GLU A 34 19.16 15.27 -14.47
C GLU A 34 19.48 15.86 -13.10
N ILE A 35 19.92 17.13 -13.08
CA ILE A 35 20.23 17.89 -11.88
C ILE A 35 19.00 17.99 -10.96
N ASP A 36 17.83 18.37 -11.51
CA ASP A 36 16.60 18.50 -10.73
C ASP A 36 16.17 17.15 -10.12
N ARG A 37 16.32 16.06 -10.89
CA ARG A 37 15.98 14.72 -10.43
C ARG A 37 16.90 14.25 -9.32
N VAL A 38 18.22 14.43 -9.49
CA VAL A 38 19.22 14.08 -8.46
C VAL A 38 18.95 14.87 -7.19
N LEU A 39 18.76 16.19 -7.31
CA LEU A 39 18.48 17.06 -6.18
C LEU A 39 17.21 16.64 -5.43
N GLY A 40 16.13 16.33 -6.16
CA GLY A 40 14.88 15.88 -5.55
C GLY A 40 15.05 14.60 -4.72
N LEU A 41 15.83 13.64 -5.21
CA LEU A 41 16.11 12.38 -4.53
C LEU A 41 17.03 12.58 -3.31
N GLU A 42 18.10 13.39 -3.44
CA GLU A 42 19.00 13.71 -2.33
C GLU A 42 18.30 14.45 -1.19
N LEU A 43 17.33 15.30 -1.51
CA LEU A 43 16.51 16.01 -0.53
C LEU A 43 15.36 15.17 0.04
N GLY A 44 15.34 13.88 -0.28
CA GLY A 44 14.54 12.87 0.39
C GLY A 44 13.33 12.35 -0.36
N ALA A 45 13.12 12.69 -1.65
CA ALA A 45 12.11 12.00 -2.44
C ALA A 45 12.44 10.51 -2.58
N ASP A 46 11.42 9.64 -2.53
CA ASP A 46 11.60 8.20 -2.73
C ASP A 46 11.56 7.81 -4.22
N ASP A 47 10.93 8.65 -5.04
CA ASP A 47 10.89 8.52 -6.50
C ASP A 47 10.58 9.88 -7.16
N TYR A 48 10.86 9.99 -8.46
CA TYR A 48 10.72 11.20 -9.25
C TYR A 48 10.17 10.87 -10.65
N LEU A 49 9.09 11.54 -11.04
CA LEU A 49 8.40 11.35 -12.31
C LEU A 49 8.17 12.68 -13.03
N THR A 50 8.66 12.77 -14.27
CA THR A 50 8.57 13.96 -15.11
C THR A 50 7.27 14.02 -15.90
N LYS A 51 6.74 15.23 -16.11
CA LYS A 51 5.62 15.48 -17.03
C LYS A 51 6.14 15.69 -18.46
N PRO A 52 5.44 15.19 -19.51
CA PRO A 52 4.27 14.32 -19.44
C PRO A 52 4.64 12.87 -19.08
N PHE A 53 3.72 12.15 -18.42
CA PHE A 53 3.88 10.75 -18.04
C PHE A 53 2.64 9.95 -18.44
N SER A 54 2.78 8.62 -18.51
CA SER A 54 1.64 7.72 -18.72
C SER A 54 1.00 7.34 -17.38
N PHE A 55 -0.32 7.16 -17.36
CA PHE A 55 -1.02 6.67 -16.17
C PHE A 55 -0.51 5.30 -15.69
N PRO A 56 -0.22 4.32 -16.56
CA PRO A 56 0.38 3.05 -16.15
C PRO A 56 1.72 3.21 -15.43
N GLU A 57 2.57 4.14 -15.89
CA GLU A 57 3.86 4.42 -15.25
C GLU A 57 3.67 4.99 -13.83
N LEU A 58 2.81 5.99 -13.69
CA LEU A 58 2.48 6.58 -12.39
C LEU A 58 1.96 5.49 -11.42
N LEU A 59 1.03 4.66 -11.89
CA LEU A 59 0.44 3.61 -11.09
C LEU A 59 1.48 2.58 -10.64
N ALA A 60 2.39 2.18 -11.52
CA ALA A 60 3.46 1.23 -11.19
C ALA A 60 4.40 1.77 -10.10
N ARG A 61 4.76 3.05 -10.18
CA ARG A 61 5.62 3.74 -9.20
C ARG A 61 4.93 3.87 -7.84
N VAL A 62 3.67 4.30 -7.82
CA VAL A 62 2.87 4.38 -6.57
C VAL A 62 2.79 3.00 -5.90
N LYS A 63 2.48 1.93 -6.64
CA LYS A 63 2.46 0.56 -6.10
C LYS A 63 3.82 0.14 -5.53
N ALA A 64 4.91 0.52 -6.19
CA ALA A 64 6.26 0.21 -5.71
C ALA A 64 6.60 0.95 -4.40
N LEU A 65 6.21 2.23 -4.28
CA LEU A 65 6.39 3.03 -3.08
C LEU A 65 5.60 2.49 -1.88
N LEU A 66 4.33 2.14 -2.10
CA LEU A 66 3.48 1.58 -1.04
C LEU A 66 4.03 0.23 -0.55
N ARG A 67 4.45 -0.67 -1.46
CA ARG A 67 5.08 -1.94 -1.07
C ARG A 67 6.35 -1.74 -0.23
N ARG A 68 7.15 -0.71 -0.53
CA ARG A 68 8.35 -0.37 0.26
C ARG A 68 7.98 0.19 1.64
N ALA A 69 6.95 1.03 1.70
CA ALA A 69 6.43 1.57 2.96
C ALA A 69 5.92 0.46 3.87
N GLU A 70 5.14 -0.49 3.31
CA GLU A 70 4.66 -1.68 4.02
C GLU A 70 5.81 -2.52 4.57
N ALA A 71 6.87 -2.73 3.79
CA ALA A 71 8.05 -3.45 4.25
C ALA A 71 8.78 -2.71 5.40
N LEU A 72 8.84 -1.38 5.37
CA LEU A 72 9.45 -0.56 6.43
C LEU A 72 8.57 -0.51 7.69
N SER A 73 7.25 -0.47 7.56
CA SER A 73 6.32 -0.57 8.70
C SER A 73 6.30 -1.97 9.31
N SER A 74 6.53 -3.01 8.50
CA SER A 74 6.60 -4.41 8.95
C SER A 74 7.87 -4.72 9.78
N ASN A 75 8.84 -3.79 9.85
CA ASN A 75 9.96 -3.88 10.79
C ASN A 75 9.60 -3.40 12.23
N ARG A 76 8.36 -2.96 12.48
CA ARG A 76 7.82 -2.70 13.84
C ARG A 76 6.91 -3.85 14.31
N ASP A 77 7.46 -5.06 14.32
CA ASP A 77 6.84 -6.32 14.75
C ASP A 77 6.20 -7.16 13.63
N THR A 78 6.83 -8.31 13.42
CA THR A 78 6.39 -9.55 12.72
C THR A 78 6.95 -9.75 11.30
N PRO A 79 7.73 -10.83 11.06
CA PRO A 79 8.19 -11.19 9.72
C PRO A 79 7.02 -11.44 8.77
N ILE A 80 7.12 -10.88 7.56
CA ILE A 80 6.32 -11.25 6.40
C ILE A 80 6.49 -12.75 6.17
N GLY A 81 5.54 -13.55 6.65
CA GLY A 81 5.56 -15.01 6.52
C GLY A 81 4.80 -15.80 7.58
N GLN A 82 4.43 -15.22 8.73
CA GLN A 82 3.76 -15.98 9.81
C GLN A 82 2.77 -15.14 10.62
N GLU A 83 1.96 -14.28 10.00
CA GLU A 83 0.87 -13.61 10.73
C GLU A 83 -0.21 -14.67 11.09
N HIS A 84 -0.51 -14.78 12.38
CA HIS A 84 -1.51 -15.70 12.93
C HIS A 84 -2.65 -14.86 13.52
N ILE A 85 -3.81 -14.86 12.86
CA ILE A 85 -4.96 -14.06 13.31
C ILE A 85 -5.96 -14.97 14.02
N THR A 86 -6.23 -14.69 15.29
CA THR A 86 -7.22 -15.41 16.10
C THR A 86 -8.43 -14.52 16.39
N ARG A 87 -9.63 -15.03 16.14
CA ARG A 87 -10.93 -14.38 16.42
C ARG A 87 -11.88 -15.40 17.03
N GLY A 88 -11.89 -15.49 18.36
CA GLY A 88 -12.62 -16.54 19.06
C GLY A 88 -12.14 -17.93 18.61
N PRO A 89 -13.01 -18.83 18.14
CA PRO A 89 -12.61 -20.14 17.65
C PRO A 89 -11.94 -20.12 16.28
N LEU A 90 -11.97 -18.98 15.56
CA LEU A 90 -11.39 -18.85 14.23
C LEU A 90 -9.89 -18.55 14.32
N VAL A 91 -9.09 -19.28 13.54
CA VAL A 91 -7.65 -19.12 13.43
C VAL A 91 -7.26 -19.06 11.95
N ILE A 92 -6.51 -18.03 11.57
CA ILE A 92 -6.02 -17.82 10.21
C ILE A 92 -4.49 -17.77 10.23
N GLU A 93 -3.87 -18.74 9.57
CA GLU A 93 -2.43 -18.75 9.28
C GLU A 93 -2.20 -18.15 7.90
N THR A 94 -1.88 -16.85 7.84
CA THR A 94 -1.80 -16.12 6.58
C THR A 94 -0.70 -16.65 5.67
N GLY A 95 0.47 -16.97 6.23
CA GLY A 95 1.62 -17.50 5.48
C GLY A 95 1.36 -18.86 4.85
N LYS A 96 0.50 -19.69 5.45
CA LYS A 96 0.12 -21.01 4.92
C LYS A 96 -1.19 -20.99 4.15
N ARG A 97 -1.88 -19.85 4.11
CA ARG A 97 -3.26 -19.72 3.63
C ARG A 97 -4.21 -20.78 4.22
N ARG A 98 -4.01 -21.08 5.50
CA ARG A 98 -4.78 -22.10 6.23
C ARG A 98 -5.70 -21.44 7.24
N VAL A 99 -6.93 -21.93 7.33
CA VAL A 99 -7.93 -21.45 8.27
C VAL A 99 -8.46 -22.62 9.07
N THR A 100 -8.56 -22.48 10.38
CA THR A 100 -9.27 -23.44 11.24
C THR A 100 -10.36 -22.75 12.05
N LEU A 101 -11.44 -23.46 12.31
CA LEU A 101 -12.52 -23.04 13.20
C LEU A 101 -12.70 -24.11 14.27
N ALA A 102 -12.51 -23.73 15.53
CA ALA A 102 -12.51 -24.66 16.67
C ALA A 102 -11.59 -25.88 16.45
N GLY A 103 -10.44 -25.65 15.80
CA GLY A 103 -9.44 -26.68 15.49
C GLY A 103 -9.72 -27.52 14.24
N GLN A 104 -10.86 -27.34 13.56
CA GLN A 104 -11.14 -28.00 12.28
C GLN A 104 -10.74 -27.12 11.10
N GLU A 105 -10.02 -27.68 10.14
CA GLU A 105 -9.59 -26.95 8.94
C GLU A 105 -10.76 -26.66 8.00
N LEU A 106 -10.85 -25.41 7.54
CA LEU A 106 -11.84 -24.96 6.57
C LEU A 106 -11.24 -24.99 5.16
N ALA A 107 -11.85 -25.77 4.27
CA ALA A 107 -11.53 -25.75 2.86
C ALA A 107 -12.17 -24.51 2.20
N LEU A 108 -11.37 -23.48 1.95
CA LEU A 108 -11.80 -22.24 1.32
C LEU A 108 -11.19 -22.10 -0.07
N THR A 109 -11.95 -21.56 -1.01
CA THR A 109 -11.39 -21.06 -2.26
C THR A 109 -10.45 -19.87 -2.01
N ALA A 110 -9.64 -19.52 -3.00
CA ALA A 110 -8.72 -18.39 -2.89
C ALA A 110 -9.44 -17.08 -2.51
N LYS A 111 -10.61 -16.81 -3.10
CA LYS A 111 -11.38 -15.58 -2.84
C LYS A 111 -12.13 -15.60 -1.52
N GLU A 112 -12.66 -16.74 -1.10
CA GLU A 112 -13.24 -16.86 0.24
C GLU A 112 -12.19 -16.64 1.33
N PHE A 113 -10.98 -17.18 1.14
CA PHE A 113 -9.86 -16.92 2.04
C PHE A 113 -9.50 -15.44 2.08
N ASP A 114 -9.32 -14.81 0.92
CA ASP A 114 -8.91 -13.39 0.84
C ASP A 114 -9.97 -12.49 1.48
N LEU A 115 -11.25 -12.78 1.26
CA LEU A 115 -12.38 -12.06 1.86
C LEU A 115 -12.43 -12.24 3.38
N LEU A 116 -12.28 -13.47 3.87
CA LEU A 116 -12.25 -13.76 5.31
C LEU A 116 -11.07 -13.07 5.99
N LEU A 117 -9.89 -13.14 5.37
CA LEU A 117 -8.69 -12.45 5.85
C LEU A 117 -8.91 -10.93 5.90
N HIS A 118 -9.58 -10.37 4.90
CA HIS A 118 -9.91 -8.95 4.86
C HIS A 118 -10.80 -8.54 6.06
N PHE A 119 -11.85 -9.31 6.37
CA PHE A 119 -12.66 -9.05 7.55
C PHE A 119 -11.88 -9.24 8.85
N ALA A 120 -11.07 -10.30 8.95
CA ALA A 120 -10.32 -10.60 10.17
C ALA A 120 -9.28 -9.53 10.53
N ARG A 121 -8.69 -8.88 9.52
CA ARG A 121 -7.78 -7.72 9.69
C ARG A 121 -8.49 -6.43 10.08
N HIS A 122 -9.80 -6.32 9.85
CA HIS A 122 -10.59 -5.11 10.14
C HIS A 122 -11.82 -5.43 11.02
N PRO A 123 -11.61 -5.93 12.26
CA PRO A 123 -12.72 -6.34 13.12
C PRO A 123 -13.65 -5.17 13.45
N GLY A 124 -14.97 -5.41 13.41
CA GLY A 124 -15.99 -4.42 13.73
C GLY A 124 -16.29 -3.39 12.63
N ARG A 125 -15.57 -3.43 11.50
CA ARG A 125 -15.82 -2.54 10.36
C ARG A 125 -16.87 -3.13 9.42
N VAL A 126 -17.86 -2.32 9.04
CA VAL A 126 -18.84 -2.65 8.00
C VAL A 126 -18.29 -2.19 6.65
N PHE A 127 -18.47 -3.03 5.63
CA PHE A 127 -18.04 -2.75 4.25
C PHE A 127 -19.23 -2.79 3.30
N SER A 128 -19.27 -1.87 2.34
CA SER A 128 -20.19 -1.97 1.21
C SER A 128 -19.71 -3.02 0.20
N ARG A 129 -20.62 -3.51 -0.66
CA ARG A 129 -20.27 -4.45 -1.73
C ARG A 129 -19.17 -3.92 -2.64
N GLY A 130 -19.26 -2.64 -3.03
CA GLY A 130 -18.24 -2.00 -3.87
C GLY A 130 -16.87 -1.95 -3.20
N GLN A 131 -16.82 -1.63 -1.91
CA GLN A 131 -15.56 -1.64 -1.14
C GLN A 131 -14.91 -3.02 -1.11
N LEU A 132 -15.69 -4.09 -0.92
CA LEU A 132 -15.16 -5.45 -0.90
C LEU A 132 -14.65 -5.88 -2.28
N LEU A 133 -15.37 -5.52 -3.35
CA LEU A 133 -14.92 -5.77 -4.73
C LEU A 133 -13.57 -5.09 -4.99
N ASP A 134 -13.45 -3.80 -4.68
CA ASP A 134 -12.21 -3.05 -4.90
C ASP A 134 -11.04 -3.60 -4.08
N GLN A 135 -11.28 -4.00 -2.82
CA GLN A 135 -10.22 -4.37 -1.88
C GLN A 135 -9.79 -5.85 -1.96
N VAL A 136 -10.68 -6.75 -2.39
CA VAL A 136 -10.41 -8.20 -2.45
C VAL A 136 -10.23 -8.70 -3.89
N TRP A 137 -10.89 -8.08 -4.87
CA TRP A 137 -10.76 -8.43 -6.29
C TRP A 137 -9.86 -7.47 -7.07
N GLY A 138 -9.78 -6.19 -6.66
CA GLY A 138 -9.01 -5.16 -7.34
C GLY A 138 -9.80 -4.43 -8.43
N TYR A 139 -9.31 -3.27 -8.88
CA TYR A 139 -9.87 -2.52 -10.00
C TYR A 139 -9.75 -3.33 -11.30
N GLY A 140 -10.88 -3.81 -11.83
CA GLY A 140 -10.94 -4.54 -13.10
C GLY A 140 -11.95 -5.70 -13.19
N HIS A 141 -12.72 -5.98 -12.13
CA HIS A 141 -13.75 -7.02 -12.18
C HIS A 141 -15.07 -6.47 -12.74
N GLU A 142 -15.15 -6.27 -14.06
CA GLU A 142 -16.37 -5.86 -14.82
C GLU A 142 -17.46 -6.96 -14.89
N GLY A 143 -17.62 -7.76 -13.82
CA GLY A 143 -18.40 -9.01 -13.89
C GLY A 143 -19.78 -9.00 -13.24
N TYR A 144 -20.17 -7.95 -12.52
CA TYR A 144 -21.44 -7.95 -11.77
C TYR A 144 -22.04 -6.55 -11.61
N GLU A 145 -22.39 -5.93 -12.74
CA GLU A 145 -23.63 -5.14 -12.82
C GLU A 145 -24.79 -6.06 -13.18
#